data_AF-A0A8B9GNK3-F1
#
_entry.id   AF-A0A8B9GNK3-F1
#
_cell.length_a   1.000
_cell.length_b   1.000
_cell.length_c   1.000
_cell.angle_alpha   90.00
_cell.angle_beta   90.00
_cell.angle_gamma   90.00
#
_symmetry.space_group_name_H-M   'P 1'
#
loop_
_entity.id
_entity.type
_entity.pdbx_description
1 polymer ?
#
loop_
_entity_poly.entity_id
_entity_poly.type
_entity_poly.pdbx_seq_one_letter_code
_entity_poly.pdbx_strand_id
1 'polypeptide(L)'
;MPGQPDDLREFITGRYRSYKAFLQSWESDLSLADTKSIQPTPAIEKYLTSYKNVMNTEKDTIYFTVALLPCSRLWVWLAQNLKMQKNNAYIQWKIDNIGGHPEKYRPILNKYLNTTEKAQKANDIFRMQMQNEHDFFSTS
;
A
#
# COMPACT_ATOMS: atom_id res chain seq x y z
N MET A 1 -4.06 -10.91 -17.25
CA MET A 1 -4.12 -12.20 -16.54
C MET A 1 -5.44 -12.87 -16.91
N PRO A 2 -5.45 -13.93 -17.73
CA PRO A 2 -6.68 -14.67 -18.06
C PRO A 2 -7.24 -15.36 -16.80
N GLY A 3 -8.55 -15.27 -16.56
CA GLY A 3 -9.25 -16.02 -15.50
C GLY A 3 -9.51 -15.30 -14.17
N GLN A 4 -9.12 -14.03 -14.01
CA GLN A 4 -9.40 -13.26 -12.80
C GLN A 4 -10.81 -12.65 -12.83
N PRO A 5 -11.58 -12.67 -11.73
CA PRO A 5 -12.88 -11.99 -11.64
C PRO A 5 -12.79 -10.51 -12.00
N ASP A 6 -13.78 -10.02 -12.74
CA ASP A 6 -13.74 -8.68 -13.33
C ASP A 6 -13.60 -7.55 -12.30
N ASP A 7 -14.23 -7.69 -11.13
CA ASP A 7 -14.16 -6.71 -10.03
C ASP A 7 -12.76 -6.64 -9.39
N LEU A 8 -12.09 -7.78 -9.19
CA LEU A 8 -10.72 -7.83 -8.65
C LEU A 8 -9.71 -7.28 -9.66
N ARG A 9 -9.91 -7.59 -10.94
CA ARG A 9 -9.11 -7.01 -12.03
C ARG A 9 -9.29 -5.49 -12.10
N GLU A 10 -10.54 -5.02 -12.05
CA GLU A 10 -10.87 -3.60 -12.08
C GLU A 10 -10.28 -2.87 -10.85
N PHE A 11 -10.43 -3.44 -9.65
CA PHE A 11 -9.87 -2.87 -8.42
C PHE A 11 -8.36 -2.67 -8.54
N ILE A 12 -7.61 -3.72 -8.91
CA ILE A 12 -6.15 -3.65 -9.02
C ILE A 12 -5.73 -2.70 -10.15
N THR A 13 -6.46 -2.70 -11.27
CA THR A 13 -6.21 -1.76 -12.38
C THR A 13 -6.41 -0.31 -11.92
N GLY A 14 -7.44 -0.05 -11.11
CA GLY A 14 -7.68 1.25 -10.48
C GLY A 14 -6.53 1.65 -9.53
N ARG A 15 -6.04 0.71 -8.71
CA ARG A 15 -4.85 0.94 -7.87
C ARG A 15 -3.63 1.30 -8.71
N TYR A 16 -3.33 0.53 -9.76
CA TYR A 16 -2.21 0.81 -10.66
C TYR A 16 -2.29 2.22 -11.26
N ARG A 17 -3.46 2.64 -11.76
CA ARG A 17 -3.67 3.99 -12.30
C ARG A 17 -3.43 5.07 -11.24
N SER A 18 -3.91 4.86 -10.02
CA SER A 18 -3.69 5.77 -8.89
C SER A 18 -2.21 5.91 -8.55
N TYR A 19 -1.46 4.80 -8.44
CA TYR A 19 -0.02 4.85 -8.16
C TYR A 19 0.76 5.51 -9.30
N LYS A 20 0.38 5.24 -10.55
CA LYS A 20 1.00 5.87 -11.72
C LYS A 20 0.82 7.39 -11.72
N ALA A 21 -0.41 7.87 -11.47
CA ALA A 21 -0.69 9.30 -11.39
C ALA A 21 0.06 9.96 -10.22
N PHE A 22 0.14 9.28 -9.08
CA PHE A 22 0.90 9.77 -7.92
C PHE A 22 2.39 9.90 -8.22
N LEU A 23 2.99 8.88 -8.85
CA LEU A 23 4.39 8.93 -9.27
C LEU A 23 4.64 10.10 -10.24
N GLN A 24 3.76 10.31 -11.22
CA GLN A 24 3.88 11.42 -12.18
C GLN A 24 3.82 12.80 -11.49
N SER A 25 2.97 12.97 -10.48
CA SER A 25 2.96 14.19 -9.66
C SER A 25 4.31 14.39 -8.98
N TRP A 26 4.83 13.35 -8.32
CA TRP A 26 6.10 13.42 -7.60
C TRP A 26 7.30 13.67 -8.51
N GLU A 27 7.35 13.04 -9.68
CA GLU A 27 8.40 13.29 -10.67
C GLU A 27 8.44 14.78 -11.07
N SER A 28 7.27 15.40 -11.24
CA SER A 28 7.14 16.84 -11.49
C SER A 28 7.55 17.68 -10.28
N ASP A 29 6.97 17.40 -9.11
CA ASP A 29 7.14 18.20 -7.88
C ASP A 29 8.58 18.16 -7.36
N LEU A 30 9.27 17.02 -7.53
CA LEU A 30 10.64 16.79 -7.06
C LEU A 30 11.68 16.91 -8.17
N SER A 31 11.26 17.23 -9.41
CA SER A 31 12.14 17.29 -10.59
C SER A 31 13.01 16.03 -10.75
N LEU A 32 12.43 14.86 -10.48
CA LEU A 32 13.14 13.59 -10.61
C LEU A 32 13.25 13.23 -12.09
N ALA A 33 14.49 13.06 -12.56
CA ALA A 33 14.74 12.72 -13.97
C ALA A 33 14.24 11.30 -14.32
N ASP A 34 14.45 10.34 -13.42
CA ASP A 34 13.85 9.01 -13.46
C ASP A 34 13.96 8.31 -12.09
N THR A 35 13.25 7.19 -11.94
CA THR A 35 13.33 6.35 -10.74
C THR A 35 14.59 5.48 -10.67
N LYS A 36 15.43 5.43 -11.72
CA LYS A 36 16.64 4.58 -11.75
C LYS A 36 17.78 5.19 -10.95
N SER A 37 17.78 6.50 -10.81
CA SER A 37 18.72 7.24 -9.96
C SER A 37 18.46 7.06 -8.45
N ILE A 38 17.27 6.57 -8.08
CA ILE A 38 16.89 6.39 -6.67
C ILE A 38 17.54 5.12 -6.12
N GLN A 39 18.36 5.27 -5.08
CA GLN A 39 18.93 4.15 -4.34
C GLN A 39 18.01 3.82 -3.15
N PRO A 40 17.28 2.70 -3.19
CA PRO A 40 16.42 2.30 -2.08
C PRO A 40 17.25 1.93 -0.86
N THR A 41 16.75 2.24 0.34
CA THR A 41 17.35 1.74 1.58
C THR A 41 17.10 0.23 1.71
N PRO A 42 17.89 -0.50 2.52
CA PRO A 42 17.67 -1.93 2.74
C PRO A 42 16.24 -2.27 3.22
N ALA A 43 15.62 -1.39 4.02
CA ALA A 43 14.24 -1.56 4.46
C ALA A 43 13.23 -1.45 3.29
N ILE A 44 13.40 -0.48 2.39
CA ILE A 44 12.57 -0.33 1.20
C ILE A 44 12.81 -1.49 0.21
N GLU A 45 14.04 -1.93 0.02
CA GLU A 45 14.35 -3.09 -0.83
C GLU A 45 13.65 -4.36 -0.34
N LYS A 46 13.72 -4.63 0.97
CA LYS A 46 12.98 -5.73 1.61
C LYS A 46 11.48 -5.59 1.39
N TYR A 47 10.93 -4.39 1.59
CA TYR A 47 9.51 -4.12 1.41
C TYR A 47 9.07 -4.39 -0.05
N LEU A 48 9.76 -3.82 -1.03
CA LEU A 48 9.48 -4.04 -2.46
C LEU A 48 9.62 -5.52 -2.86
N THR A 49 10.62 -6.21 -2.32
CA THR A 49 10.83 -7.64 -2.54
C THR A 49 9.65 -8.46 -2.02
N SER A 50 9.09 -8.11 -0.86
CA SER A 50 7.92 -8.80 -0.31
C SER A 50 6.68 -8.65 -1.20
N TYR A 51 6.45 -7.47 -1.81
CA TYR A 51 5.36 -7.29 -2.78
C TYR A 51 5.55 -8.18 -4.00
N LYS A 52 6.77 -8.24 -4.55
CA LYS A 52 7.11 -9.11 -5.69
C LYS A 52 6.91 -10.59 -5.33
N ASN A 53 7.33 -11.00 -4.14
CA ASN A 53 7.14 -12.37 -3.67
C ASN A 53 5.65 -12.71 -3.60
N VAL A 54 4.82 -11.87 -2.98
CA VAL A 54 3.36 -12.11 -2.93
C VAL A 54 2.77 -12.24 -4.34
N MET A 55 3.15 -11.38 -5.29
CA MET A 55 2.67 -11.48 -6.68
C MET A 55 3.11 -12.77 -7.39
N ASN A 56 4.30 -13.27 -7.09
CA ASN A 56 4.90 -14.40 -7.80
C ASN A 56 4.55 -15.76 -7.18
N THR A 57 4.39 -15.82 -5.86
CA THR A 57 4.17 -17.09 -5.14
C THR A 57 2.70 -17.38 -4.90
N GLU A 58 1.88 -16.35 -4.75
CA GLU A 58 0.46 -16.52 -4.43
C GLU A 58 -0.38 -16.65 -5.71
N LYS A 59 -1.13 -17.75 -5.81
CA LYS A 59 -1.96 -18.04 -6.98
C LYS A 59 -3.21 -17.16 -7.07
N ASP A 60 -3.71 -16.69 -5.92
CA ASP A 60 -4.91 -15.86 -5.83
C ASP A 60 -4.53 -14.39 -5.68
N THR A 61 -4.92 -13.57 -6.66
CA THR A 61 -4.58 -12.14 -6.70
C THR A 61 -5.17 -11.34 -5.53
N ILE A 62 -6.14 -11.91 -4.79
CA ILE A 62 -6.63 -11.27 -3.57
C ILE A 62 -5.51 -11.02 -2.56
N TYR A 63 -4.50 -11.88 -2.51
CA TYR A 63 -3.39 -11.73 -1.57
C TYR A 63 -2.50 -10.54 -1.89
N PHE A 64 -2.33 -10.19 -3.17
CA PHE A 64 -1.68 -8.94 -3.53
C PHE A 64 -2.53 -7.73 -3.13
N THR A 65 -3.86 -7.82 -3.26
CA THR A 65 -4.77 -6.77 -2.77
C THR A 65 -4.65 -6.59 -1.25
N VAL A 66 -4.51 -7.68 -0.49
CA VAL A 66 -4.24 -7.64 0.95
C VAL A 66 -2.88 -6.99 1.25
N ALA A 67 -1.84 -7.30 0.48
CA ALA A 67 -0.52 -6.72 0.67
C ALA A 67 -0.51 -5.19 0.52
N LEU A 68 -1.39 -4.61 -0.32
CA LEU A 68 -1.53 -3.16 -0.51
C LEU A 68 -2.37 -2.46 0.57
N LEU A 69 -3.05 -3.20 1.45
CA LEU A 69 -3.94 -2.61 2.44
C LEU A 69 -3.20 -1.90 3.60
N PRO A 70 -2.10 -2.44 4.16
CA PRO A 70 -1.35 -1.80 5.24
C PRO A 70 -0.99 -0.35 4.98
N CYS A 71 -0.35 -0.02 3.86
CA CYS A 71 0.00 1.36 3.52
C CYS A 71 -1.24 2.26 3.44
N SER A 72 -2.28 1.80 2.73
CA SER A 72 -3.52 2.54 2.52
C SER A 72 -4.28 2.82 3.81
N ARG A 73 -4.14 1.97 4.83
CA ARG A 73 -4.83 2.11 6.12
C ARG A 73 -3.99 2.82 7.16
N LEU A 74 -2.71 2.45 7.28
CA LEU A 74 -1.83 2.94 8.34
C LEU A 74 -1.56 4.43 8.21
N TRP A 75 -1.27 4.92 7.01
CA TRP A 75 -0.95 6.34 6.79
C TRP A 75 -2.13 7.24 7.14
N VAL A 76 -3.34 6.85 6.73
CA VAL A 76 -4.59 7.54 7.10
C VAL A 76 -4.81 7.51 8.61
N TRP A 77 -4.61 6.35 9.24
CA TRP A 77 -4.76 6.20 10.68
C TRP A 77 -3.77 7.07 11.45
N LEU A 78 -2.49 7.11 11.05
CA LEU A 78 -1.48 7.98 11.65
C LEU A 78 -1.88 9.45 11.52
N ALA A 79 -2.26 9.89 10.33
CA ALA A 79 -2.69 11.27 10.10
C ALA A 79 -3.89 11.66 10.97
N GLN A 80 -4.88 10.77 11.14
CA GLN A 80 -6.04 11.01 12.00
C GLN A 80 -5.67 11.08 13.49
N ASN A 81 -4.74 10.25 13.95
CA ASN A 81 -4.42 10.09 15.37
C ASN A 81 -3.28 10.99 15.88
N LEU A 82 -2.45 11.53 14.99
CA LEU A 82 -1.38 12.46 15.37
C LEU A 82 -1.96 13.78 15.90
N LYS A 83 -1.66 14.10 17.15
CA LYS A 83 -1.97 15.40 17.75
C LYS A 83 -0.89 16.40 17.35
N MET A 84 -1.23 17.31 16.46
CA MET A 84 -0.30 18.29 15.90
C MET A 84 -0.92 19.69 15.92
N GLN A 85 -0.14 20.69 16.34
CA GLN A 85 -0.55 22.09 16.28
C GLN A 85 -0.49 22.62 14.85
N LYS A 86 -1.34 23.59 14.50
CA LYS A 86 -1.43 24.14 13.13
C LYS A 86 -0.13 24.80 12.63
N ASN A 87 0.71 25.27 13.54
CA ASN A 87 2.00 25.90 13.25
C ASN A 87 3.17 24.89 13.20
N ASN A 88 2.89 23.58 13.32
CA ASN A 88 3.93 22.57 13.20
C ASN A 88 4.44 22.51 11.75
N ALA A 89 5.76 22.44 11.57
CA ALA A 89 6.40 22.38 10.25
C ALA A 89 5.93 21.20 9.37
N TYR A 90 5.44 20.12 9.99
CA TYR A 90 4.96 18.91 9.31
C TYR A 90 3.43 18.84 9.17
N ILE A 91 2.71 19.94 9.43
CA ILE A 91 1.24 19.95 9.38
C ILE A 91 0.70 19.52 8.00
N GLN A 92 1.42 19.85 6.93
CA GLN A 92 1.04 19.49 5.57
C GLN A 92 1.01 17.97 5.38
N TRP A 93 1.99 17.24 5.93
CA TRP A 93 2.01 15.77 5.88
C TRP A 93 0.74 15.17 6.48
N LYS A 94 0.24 15.72 7.60
CA LYS A 94 -1.01 15.27 8.21
C LYS A 94 -2.21 15.57 7.30
N ILE A 95 -2.27 16.75 6.69
CA ILE A 95 -3.36 17.16 5.80
C ILE A 95 -3.41 16.25 4.57
N ASP A 96 -2.26 15.99 3.94
CA ASP A 96 -2.18 15.20 2.71
C ASP A 96 -2.62 13.73 2.91
N ASN A 97 -2.43 13.21 4.13
CA ASN A 97 -2.70 11.80 4.43
C ASN A 97 -4.09 11.51 5.03
N ILE A 98 -4.87 12.53 5.41
CA ILE A 98 -6.16 12.30 6.10
C ILE A 98 -7.29 11.84 5.17
N GLY A 99 -7.18 12.14 3.87
CA GLY A 99 -8.23 11.93 2.86
C GLY A 99 -8.28 10.55 2.22
N GLY A 100 -7.49 9.58 2.71
CA GLY A 100 -7.48 8.23 2.14
C GLY A 100 -8.75 7.43 2.44
N HIS A 101 -9.05 6.47 1.56
CA HIS A 101 -10.29 5.67 1.57
C HIS A 101 -10.05 4.15 1.68
N PRO A 102 -9.42 3.65 2.77
CA PRO A 102 -9.11 2.23 2.94
C PRO A 102 -10.36 1.34 3.03
N GLU A 103 -11.53 1.90 3.36
CA GLU A 103 -12.81 1.18 3.41
C GLU A 103 -13.20 0.55 2.06
N LYS A 104 -12.68 1.08 0.93
CA LYS A 104 -12.91 0.53 -0.41
C LYS A 104 -12.35 -0.87 -0.60
N TYR A 105 -11.39 -1.30 0.23
CA TYR A 105 -10.89 -2.68 0.22
C TYR A 105 -11.88 -3.67 0.86
N ARG A 106 -12.71 -3.23 1.81
CA ARG A 106 -13.56 -4.14 2.60
C ARG A 106 -14.50 -5.02 1.76
N PRO A 107 -15.24 -4.49 0.76
CA PRO A 107 -16.14 -5.33 -0.04
C PRO A 107 -15.41 -6.44 -0.78
N ILE A 108 -14.24 -6.14 -1.36
CA ILE A 108 -13.48 -7.10 -2.15
C ILE A 108 -12.83 -8.17 -1.26
N LEU A 109 -12.28 -7.76 -0.12
CA LEU A 109 -11.71 -8.69 0.84
C LEU A 109 -12.76 -9.64 1.41
N ASN A 110 -13.93 -9.14 1.82
CA ASN A 110 -15.01 -9.97 2.35
C ASN A 110 -15.52 -10.99 1.31
N LYS A 111 -15.53 -10.63 0.04
CA LYS A 111 -15.97 -11.51 -1.05
C LYS A 111 -15.00 -12.67 -1.29
N TYR A 112 -13.70 -12.39 -1.29
CA TYR A 112 -12.67 -13.36 -1.74
C TYR A 112 -11.94 -14.09 -0.61
N LEU A 113 -11.92 -13.53 0.61
CA LEU A 113 -11.38 -14.16 1.82
C LEU A 113 -12.49 -14.89 2.59
N ASN A 114 -13.21 -15.76 1.89
CA ASN A 114 -14.44 -16.41 2.37
C ASN A 114 -14.22 -17.75 3.07
N THR A 115 -12.97 -18.16 3.29
CA THR A 115 -12.61 -19.36 4.06
C THR A 115 -11.62 -19.01 5.15
N THR A 116 -11.60 -19.81 6.22
CA THR A 116 -10.65 -19.65 7.33
C THR A 116 -9.20 -19.71 6.85
N GLU A 117 -8.88 -20.62 5.93
CA GLU A 117 -7.54 -20.77 5.37
C GLU A 117 -7.10 -19.50 4.62
N LYS A 118 -7.97 -18.97 3.73
CA LYS A 118 -7.68 -17.73 3.01
C LYS A 118 -7.54 -16.55 3.95
N ALA A 119 -8.40 -16.44 4.95
CA ALA A 119 -8.35 -15.38 5.94
C ALA A 119 -7.06 -15.44 6.78
N GLN A 120 -6.64 -16.64 7.19
CA GLN A 120 -5.40 -16.82 7.94
C GLN A 120 -4.18 -16.39 7.12
N LYS A 121 -4.07 -16.88 5.88
CA LYS A 121 -2.99 -16.50 4.96
C LYS A 121 -2.97 -14.99 4.68
N ALA A 122 -4.14 -14.39 4.48
CA ALA A 122 -4.27 -12.95 4.30
C ALA A 122 -3.80 -12.18 5.53
N ASN A 123 -4.14 -12.62 6.74
CA ASN A 123 -3.66 -12.00 7.97
C ASN A 123 -2.14 -12.04 8.09
N ASP A 124 -1.50 -13.14 7.70
CA ASP A 124 -0.05 -13.26 7.73
C ASP A 124 0.61 -12.28 6.75
N ILE A 125 0.07 -12.15 5.54
CA ILE A 125 0.53 -11.16 4.55
C ILE A 125 0.31 -9.73 5.04
N PHE A 126 -0.85 -9.44 5.63
CA PHE A 126 -1.16 -8.12 6.18
C PHE A 126 -0.16 -7.74 7.29
N ARG A 127 0.11 -8.66 8.22
CA ARG A 127 1.08 -8.45 9.32
C ARG A 127 2.50 -8.27 8.81
N MET A 128 2.93 -9.08 7.84
CA MET A 128 4.23 -8.93 7.19
C MET A 128 4.39 -7.54 6.59
N GLN A 129 3.37 -7.03 5.88
CA GLN A 129 3.46 -5.71 5.27
C GLN A 129 3.33 -4.57 6.29
N MET A 130 2.57 -4.74 7.37
CA MET A 130 2.61 -3.82 8.52
C MET A 130 3.99 -3.76 9.18
N GLN A 131 4.70 -4.89 9.26
CA GLN A 131 6.07 -4.92 9.76
C GLN A 131 7.02 -4.16 8.82
N ASN A 132 6.84 -4.27 7.50
CA ASN A 132 7.65 -3.51 6.54
C ASN A 132 7.39 -1.99 6.63
N GLU A 133 6.14 -1.56 6.89
CA GLU A 133 5.84 -0.15 7.19
C GLU A 133 6.55 0.32 8.47
N HIS A 134 6.50 -0.49 9.53
CA HIS A 134 7.22 -0.20 10.76
C HIS A 134 8.73 -0.07 10.52
N ASP A 135 9.32 -1.05 9.84
CA ASP A 135 10.75 -1.08 9.53
C ASP A 135 11.14 0.17 8.73
N PHE A 136 10.36 0.52 7.70
CA PHE A 136 10.53 1.75 6.93
C PHE A 136 10.62 2.98 7.84
N PHE A 137 9.62 3.23 8.68
CA PHE A 137 9.63 4.39 9.58
C PHE A 137 10.77 4.34 10.61
N SER A 138 11.15 3.15 11.09
CA SER A 138 12.19 3.00 12.12
C SER A 138 13.61 3.23 11.61
N THR A 139 13.83 3.10 10.30
CA THR A 139 15.14 3.28 9.65
C THR A 139 15.24 4.54 8.78
N SER A 140 14.24 5.41 8.86
CA SER A 140 14.15 6.69 8.13
C SER A 140 14.77 7.85 8.90
#